data_AF-K9TXY0-F1
#
_entry.id   AF-K9TXY0-F1
#
_cell.length_a   1.000
_cell.length_b   1.000
_cell.length_c   1.000
_cell.angle_alpha   90.00
_cell.angle_beta   90.00
_cell.angle_gamma   90.00
#
_symmetry.space_group_name_H-M   'P 1'
#
loop_
_entity.id
_entity.type
_entity.pdbx_description
1 polymer ?
#
loop_
_entity_poly.entity_id
_entity_poly.type
_entity_poly.pdbx_seq_one_letter_code
_entity_poly.pdbx_strand_id
1 'polypeptide(L)'
;MKINMFVPLKEDLTNMGRIKLAATQTKSAHADYRTIDCFKFCLSTRSFLTLVLTCSLFLCFSVNFISSAVAAPSQIAENVDANSQSDRVPPKVVKAVIADLTKLQNLPPEKLKVTKYSRESWSDGCLGLAQPEEICSQAIVEGWRVVVSDGSQKWIYRTDNSGRNVRLEAPQSKVKS
;
A
#
# COMPACT_ATOMS: atom_id res chain seq x y z
N MET A 1 28.36 26.04 43.78
CA MET A 1 28.35 24.81 44.60
C MET A 1 28.28 23.63 43.65
N LYS A 2 29.40 22.96 43.42
CA LYS A 2 29.51 21.76 42.59
C LYS A 2 29.19 20.55 43.45
N ILE A 3 28.30 19.68 43.00
CA ILE A 3 28.28 18.27 43.41
C ILE A 3 27.93 17.45 42.17
N ASN A 4 28.99 17.03 41.47
CA ASN A 4 28.98 15.81 40.67
C ASN A 4 28.63 14.64 41.61
N MET A 5 27.73 13.78 41.18
CA MET A 5 27.70 12.41 41.69
C MET A 5 28.02 11.47 40.54
N PHE A 6 29.14 10.77 40.72
CA PHE A 6 29.81 9.87 39.81
C PHE A 6 29.64 8.46 40.39
N VAL A 7 29.02 7.55 39.60
CA VAL A 7 29.39 6.10 39.44
C VAL A 7 29.02 5.19 40.65
N PRO A 8 28.70 3.87 40.51
CA PRO A 8 29.33 2.94 39.57
C PRO A 8 28.48 1.92 38.77
N LEU A 9 29.14 1.51 37.69
CA LEU A 9 29.03 0.26 36.93
C LEU A 9 29.13 -1.00 37.80
N LYS A 10 28.37 -2.02 37.39
CA LYS A 10 28.78 -3.44 37.36
C LYS A 10 27.87 -4.12 36.31
N GLU A 11 28.35 -4.53 35.14
CA GLU A 11 29.09 -5.78 34.87
C GLU A 11 28.43 -6.97 35.59
N ASP A 12 28.11 -8.11 35.00
CA ASP A 12 28.35 -8.75 33.71
C ASP A 12 27.58 -10.07 33.88
N LEU A 13 26.74 -10.49 32.94
CA LEU A 13 26.47 -11.92 32.71
C LEU A 13 26.04 -12.11 31.25
N THR A 14 27.06 -12.10 30.40
CA THR A 14 27.37 -13.24 29.52
C THR A 14 26.49 -14.49 29.76
N ASN A 15 25.96 -15.04 28.66
CA ASN A 15 25.47 -16.42 28.49
C ASN A 15 23.95 -16.65 28.53
N MET A 16 23.32 -16.58 27.36
CA MET A 16 22.36 -17.62 26.95
C MET A 16 22.46 -17.87 25.44
N GLY A 17 22.99 -19.04 25.09
CA GLY A 17 22.48 -19.84 23.98
C GLY A 17 22.87 -19.42 22.57
N ARG A 18 24.07 -19.84 22.14
CA ARG A 18 24.30 -20.20 20.72
C ARG A 18 23.35 -21.33 20.35
N ILE A 19 22.20 -21.00 19.79
CA ILE A 19 21.40 -21.98 19.04
C ILE A 19 22.00 -21.98 17.63
N LYS A 20 22.78 -23.01 17.32
CA LYS A 20 23.13 -23.35 15.92
C LYS A 20 21.82 -23.64 15.20
N LEU A 21 21.26 -22.65 14.50
CA LEU A 21 20.26 -22.95 13.47
C LEU A 21 21.01 -23.56 12.29
N ALA A 22 20.91 -24.87 12.19
CA ALA A 22 21.32 -25.62 11.02
C ALA A 22 20.56 -25.08 9.80
N ALA A 23 21.31 -24.58 8.81
CA ALA A 23 20.80 -24.29 7.50
C ALA A 23 20.21 -25.58 6.91
N THR A 24 18.88 -25.69 6.93
CA THR A 24 18.17 -26.76 6.21
C THR A 24 18.04 -26.29 4.78
N GLN A 25 18.91 -26.82 3.93
CA GLN A 25 18.93 -26.62 2.51
C GLN A 25 17.70 -27.32 1.92
N THR A 26 16.58 -26.61 1.81
CA THR A 26 15.42 -27.08 1.05
C THR A 26 15.78 -27.08 -0.43
N LYS A 27 16.20 -28.27 -0.89
CA LYS A 27 16.31 -28.70 -2.27
C LYS A 27 15.00 -28.39 -2.99
N SER A 28 14.94 -27.22 -3.64
CA SER A 28 13.83 -26.90 -4.55
C SER A 28 13.91 -27.89 -5.70
N ALA A 29 12.95 -28.81 -5.74
CA ALA A 29 12.75 -29.70 -6.85
C ALA A 29 12.52 -28.84 -8.10
N HIS A 30 13.36 -29.07 -9.12
CA HIS A 30 13.08 -28.64 -10.48
C HIS A 30 11.69 -29.15 -10.87
N ALA A 31 10.71 -28.25 -10.89
CA ALA A 31 9.43 -28.51 -11.53
C ALA A 31 9.66 -28.44 -13.04
N ASP A 32 9.64 -29.63 -13.61
CA ASP A 32 9.71 -29.95 -15.03
C ASP A 32 8.61 -29.21 -15.81
N TYR A 33 8.95 -28.09 -16.45
CA TYR A 33 8.09 -27.43 -17.44
C TYR A 33 8.29 -28.13 -18.78
N ARG A 34 7.70 -29.32 -18.93
CA ARG A 34 7.59 -30.04 -20.21
C ARG A 34 6.38 -30.95 -20.17
N THR A 35 5.21 -30.40 -20.49
CA THR A 35 4.12 -31.01 -21.30
C THR A 35 2.82 -30.23 -21.13
N ILE A 36 2.74 -29.02 -21.68
CA ILE A 36 1.47 -28.35 -21.93
C ILE A 36 1.52 -27.80 -23.37
N ASP A 37 0.58 -28.32 -24.17
CA ASP A 37 0.03 -27.72 -25.40
C ASP A 37 0.81 -27.80 -26.72
N CYS A 38 1.14 -29.02 -27.17
CA CYS A 38 1.34 -29.28 -28.61
C CYS A 38 0.04 -29.67 -29.34
N PHE A 39 -1.07 -29.90 -28.61
CA PHE A 39 -2.31 -30.41 -29.19
C PHE A 39 -3.35 -29.33 -29.53
N LYS A 40 -3.12 -28.07 -29.14
CA LYS A 40 -4.08 -26.96 -29.31
C LYS A 40 -3.73 -25.98 -30.43
N PHE A 41 -2.87 -26.39 -31.37
CA PHE A 41 -2.48 -25.55 -32.52
C PHE A 41 -2.93 -26.09 -33.88
N CYS A 42 -3.66 -27.21 -33.95
CA CYS A 42 -4.14 -27.81 -35.21
C CYS A 42 -5.61 -27.49 -35.57
N LEU A 43 -6.33 -26.70 -34.76
CA LEU A 43 -7.74 -26.31 -35.02
C LEU A 43 -7.94 -24.79 -35.28
N SER A 44 -6.85 -24.07 -35.59
CA SER A 44 -6.80 -22.60 -35.56
C SER A 44 -7.15 -21.87 -36.87
N THR A 45 -7.87 -22.48 -37.81
CA THR A 45 -8.27 -21.78 -39.06
C THR A 45 -9.76 -21.84 -39.37
N ARG A 46 -10.59 -22.46 -38.51
CA ARG A 46 -12.05 -22.56 -38.75
C ARG A 46 -12.95 -21.91 -37.67
N SER A 47 -12.36 -21.39 -36.60
CA SER A 47 -13.10 -20.82 -35.46
C SER A 47 -13.29 -19.29 -35.53
N PHE A 48 -12.48 -18.58 -36.32
CA PHE A 48 -12.57 -17.12 -36.44
C PHE A 48 -13.80 -16.64 -37.24
N LEU A 49 -14.30 -17.43 -38.20
CA LEU A 49 -15.50 -17.07 -38.96
C LEU A 49 -16.80 -17.23 -38.16
N THR A 50 -16.87 -18.21 -37.25
CA THR A 50 -18.09 -18.49 -36.48
C THR A 50 -18.31 -17.47 -35.36
N LEU A 51 -17.24 -16.94 -34.75
CA LEU A 51 -17.34 -15.98 -33.66
C LEU A 51 -17.89 -14.61 -34.09
N VAL A 52 -17.55 -14.17 -35.31
CA VAL A 52 -18.03 -12.89 -35.87
C VAL A 52 -19.53 -12.96 -36.19
N LEU A 53 -20.00 -14.07 -36.78
CA LEU A 53 -21.41 -14.30 -37.14
C LEU A 53 -22.34 -14.41 -35.91
N THR A 54 -21.87 -15.02 -34.81
CA THR A 54 -22.67 -15.06 -33.57
C THR A 54 -22.75 -13.71 -32.88
N CYS A 55 -21.72 -12.88 -32.98
CA CYS A 55 -21.72 -11.53 -32.40
C CYS A 55 -22.76 -10.62 -33.09
N SER A 56 -22.88 -10.73 -34.43
CA SER A 56 -23.90 -9.99 -35.20
C SER A 56 -25.34 -10.40 -34.88
N LEU A 57 -25.59 -11.67 -34.54
CA LEU A 57 -26.94 -12.14 -34.16
C LEU A 57 -27.29 -11.82 -32.70
N PHE A 58 -26.30 -11.67 -31.82
CA PHE A 58 -26.53 -11.33 -30.40
C PHE A 58 -26.79 -9.83 -30.16
N LEU A 59 -26.26 -8.96 -31.02
CA LEU A 59 -26.43 -7.50 -30.90
C LEU A 59 -27.76 -6.96 -31.48
N CYS A 60 -28.54 -7.77 -32.19
CA CYS A 60 -29.85 -7.36 -32.73
C CYS A 60 -31.05 -7.73 -31.84
N PHE A 61 -30.85 -8.45 -30.73
CA PHE A 61 -31.96 -8.89 -29.87
C PHE A 61 -32.38 -7.86 -28.80
N SER A 62 -31.66 -6.75 -28.65
CA SER A 62 -31.90 -5.76 -27.59
C SER A 62 -32.72 -4.53 -28.01
N VAL A 63 -33.19 -4.45 -29.26
CA VAL A 63 -33.92 -3.25 -29.76
C VAL A 63 -35.45 -3.34 -29.73
N ASN A 64 -36.06 -4.37 -29.14
CA ASN A 64 -37.52 -4.43 -28.97
C ASN A 64 -37.93 -4.97 -27.60
N PHE A 65 -37.91 -4.11 -26.56
CA PHE A 65 -38.85 -4.20 -25.43
C PHE A 65 -38.81 -2.90 -24.60
N ILE A 66 -39.20 -1.77 -25.20
CA ILE A 66 -39.62 -0.58 -24.42
C ILE A 66 -41.10 -0.36 -24.71
N SER A 67 -41.92 -0.98 -23.87
CA SER A 67 -43.26 -0.48 -23.57
C SER A 67 -43.51 -0.74 -22.10
N SER A 68 -43.35 0.32 -21.30
CA SER A 68 -44.04 0.45 -20.03
C SER A 68 -44.24 1.94 -19.76
N ALA A 69 -45.50 2.27 -19.50
CA ALA A 69 -46.03 3.59 -19.27
C ALA A 69 -45.59 4.16 -17.91
N VAL A 70 -45.69 5.48 -17.84
CA VAL A 70 -45.31 6.42 -16.79
C VAL A 70 -45.72 6.02 -15.36
N ALA A 71 -44.82 6.26 -14.41
CA ALA A 71 -45.12 6.91 -13.13
C ALA A 71 -43.84 7.64 -12.66
N ALA A 72 -43.88 8.97 -12.61
CA ALA A 72 -42.76 9.80 -12.21
C ALA A 72 -42.44 9.64 -10.72
N PRO A 73 -41.16 9.61 -10.36
CA PRO A 73 -40.72 10.28 -9.14
C PRO A 73 -39.81 11.45 -9.51
N SER A 74 -40.18 12.64 -9.06
CA SER A 74 -39.34 13.83 -8.99
C SER A 74 -38.01 13.51 -8.29
N GLN A 75 -36.94 13.29 -9.06
CA GLN A 75 -35.59 13.20 -8.51
C GLN A 75 -35.00 14.60 -8.46
N ILE A 76 -35.00 15.13 -7.24
CA ILE A 76 -34.13 16.23 -6.82
C ILE A 76 -32.70 15.87 -7.25
N ALA A 77 -32.00 16.85 -7.82
CA ALA A 77 -30.59 16.73 -8.13
C ALA A 77 -29.80 16.39 -6.86
N GLU A 78 -29.43 15.13 -6.71
CA GLU A 78 -28.38 14.70 -5.79
C GLU A 78 -27.17 14.28 -6.64
N ASN A 79 -26.57 15.27 -7.32
CA ASN A 79 -25.19 15.16 -7.77
C ASN A 79 -24.29 15.38 -6.53
N VAL A 80 -24.31 14.44 -5.60
CA VAL A 80 -23.30 14.36 -4.54
C VAL A 80 -22.12 13.59 -5.11
N ASP A 81 -21.21 14.36 -5.69
CA ASP A 81 -19.77 14.10 -5.81
C ASP A 81 -19.33 12.63 -5.77
N ALA A 82 -19.55 11.92 -6.88
CA ALA A 82 -18.76 10.72 -7.20
C ALA A 82 -17.28 11.06 -7.50
N ASN A 83 -16.88 12.34 -7.45
CA ASN A 83 -15.55 12.84 -7.77
C ASN A 83 -14.73 13.32 -6.55
N SER A 84 -15.32 13.48 -5.35
CA SER A 84 -14.57 13.89 -4.14
C SER A 84 -13.90 12.73 -3.38
N GLN A 85 -14.07 11.50 -3.86
CA GLN A 85 -13.50 10.29 -3.24
C GLN A 85 -12.01 10.11 -3.58
N SER A 86 -11.54 10.68 -4.71
CA SER A 86 -10.14 10.54 -5.20
C SER A 86 -9.13 11.27 -4.31
N ASP A 87 -9.57 12.33 -3.63
CA ASP A 87 -8.68 13.22 -2.89
C ASP A 87 -8.53 12.84 -1.41
N ARG A 88 -9.38 11.96 -0.88
CA ARG A 88 -9.33 11.54 0.52
C ARG A 88 -8.35 10.39 0.74
N VAL A 89 -7.57 10.48 1.82
CA VAL A 89 -6.67 9.39 2.21
C VAL A 89 -7.46 8.11 2.59
N PRO A 90 -7.13 6.92 2.04
CA PRO A 90 -7.83 5.69 2.36
C PRO A 90 -7.74 5.34 3.85
N PRO A 91 -8.83 4.84 4.48
CA PRO A 91 -8.81 4.47 5.89
C PRO A 91 -7.73 3.44 6.26
N LYS A 92 -7.35 2.56 5.32
CA LYS A 92 -6.25 1.59 5.51
C LYS A 92 -4.91 2.27 5.71
N VAL A 93 -4.63 3.33 4.95
CA VAL A 93 -3.40 4.13 5.07
C VAL A 93 -3.39 4.83 6.43
N VAL A 94 -4.50 5.49 6.81
CA VAL A 94 -4.62 6.13 8.13
C VAL A 94 -4.38 5.14 9.25
N LYS A 95 -5.05 3.98 9.23
CA LYS A 95 -4.89 2.94 10.24
C LYS A 95 -3.44 2.44 10.33
N ALA A 96 -2.78 2.23 9.20
CA ALA A 96 -1.39 1.77 9.18
C ALA A 96 -0.44 2.80 9.81
N VAL A 97 -0.60 4.08 9.46
CA VAL A 97 0.20 5.18 10.04
C VAL A 97 -0.03 5.32 11.55
N ILE A 98 -1.29 5.35 12.00
CA ILE A 98 -1.60 5.48 13.43
C ILE A 98 -1.07 4.27 14.22
N ALA A 99 -1.22 3.06 13.67
CA ALA A 99 -0.74 1.84 14.33
C ALA A 99 0.79 1.80 14.45
N ASP A 100 1.52 2.26 13.43
CA ASP A 100 2.98 2.37 13.48
C ASP A 100 3.41 3.40 14.54
N LEU A 101 2.81 4.59 14.52
CA LEU A 101 3.15 5.67 15.44
C LEU A 101 2.85 5.33 16.91
N THR A 102 1.71 4.66 17.17
CA THR A 102 1.36 4.16 18.51
C THR A 102 2.43 3.20 19.04
N LYS A 103 2.98 2.33 18.19
CA LYS A 103 4.06 1.41 18.60
C LYS A 103 5.37 2.14 18.87
N LEU A 104 5.74 3.08 18.00
CA LEU A 104 7.01 3.82 18.10
C LEU A 104 7.04 4.78 19.30
N GLN A 105 5.93 5.45 19.59
CA GLN A 105 5.86 6.49 20.64
C GLN A 105 5.16 6.01 21.92
N ASN A 106 4.63 4.79 21.94
CA ASN A 106 3.82 4.25 23.03
C ASN A 106 2.64 5.17 23.41
N LEU A 107 2.00 5.78 22.40
CA LEU A 107 0.87 6.70 22.56
C LEU A 107 -0.46 6.03 22.22
N PRO A 108 -1.53 6.27 22.99
CA PRO A 108 -2.85 5.72 22.67
C PRO A 108 -3.38 6.31 21.35
N PRO A 109 -4.01 5.50 20.49
CA PRO A 109 -4.44 5.93 19.16
C PRO A 109 -5.48 7.05 19.20
N GLU A 110 -6.27 7.18 20.26
CA GLU A 110 -7.29 8.25 20.36
C GLU A 110 -6.67 9.66 20.49
N LYS A 111 -5.40 9.75 20.92
CA LYS A 111 -4.68 11.03 20.99
C LYS A 111 -4.14 11.47 19.63
N LEU A 112 -4.03 10.55 18.68
CA LEU A 112 -3.40 10.82 17.38
C LEU A 112 -4.45 11.22 16.35
N LYS A 113 -4.20 12.34 15.65
CA LYS A 113 -5.09 12.86 14.61
C LYS A 113 -4.31 13.12 13.32
N VAL A 114 -4.84 12.65 12.19
CA VAL A 114 -4.36 13.08 10.88
C VAL A 114 -4.81 14.52 10.65
N THR A 115 -3.85 15.42 10.44
CA THR A 115 -4.08 16.86 10.28
C THR A 115 -3.89 17.35 8.85
N LYS A 116 -3.13 16.61 8.04
CA LYS A 116 -2.93 16.90 6.61
C LYS A 116 -2.58 15.61 5.87
N TYR A 117 -2.93 15.55 4.60
CA TYR A 117 -2.46 14.52 3.69
C TYR A 117 -2.35 15.06 2.26
N SER A 118 -1.48 14.46 1.46
CA SER A 118 -1.38 14.68 0.01
C SER A 118 -1.05 13.36 -0.69
N ARG A 119 -1.54 13.20 -1.92
CA ARG A 119 -1.06 12.15 -2.82
C ARG A 119 0.31 12.56 -3.37
N GLU A 120 1.25 11.64 -3.37
CA GLU A 120 2.62 11.87 -3.84
C GLU A 120 3.13 10.63 -4.58
N SER A 121 4.13 10.82 -5.44
CA SER A 121 4.88 9.76 -6.09
C SER A 121 6.30 9.73 -5.52
N TRP A 122 6.76 8.55 -5.12
CA TRP A 122 8.07 8.37 -4.50
C TRP A 122 9.10 7.82 -5.47
N SER A 123 10.37 8.20 -5.31
CA SER A 123 11.46 7.83 -6.22
C SER A 123 11.78 6.34 -6.30
N ASP A 124 11.42 5.58 -5.26
CA ASP A 124 11.85 4.21 -5.06
C ASP A 124 10.92 3.43 -4.12
N GLY A 125 11.17 2.13 -3.98
CA GLY A 125 10.45 1.24 -3.05
C GLY A 125 10.66 1.55 -1.57
N CYS A 126 11.61 2.43 -1.24
CA CYS A 126 11.82 2.95 0.10
C CYS A 126 11.11 4.27 0.36
N LEU A 127 10.26 4.70 -0.58
CA LEU A 127 9.51 5.94 -0.50
C LEU A 127 10.43 7.19 -0.42
N GLY A 128 11.65 7.07 -0.96
CA GLY A 128 12.71 8.07 -0.84
C GLY A 128 13.27 8.22 0.58
N LEU A 129 13.07 7.21 1.45
CA LEU A 129 13.51 7.16 2.84
C LEU A 129 14.32 5.88 3.13
N ALA A 130 15.21 5.53 2.20
CA ALA A 130 16.14 4.40 2.37
C ALA A 130 16.95 4.55 3.66
N GLN A 131 17.03 3.47 4.44
CA GLN A 131 17.95 3.41 5.57
C GLN A 131 19.39 3.19 5.09
N PRO A 132 20.41 3.47 5.93
CA PRO A 132 21.79 3.12 5.61
C PRO A 132 21.89 1.64 5.20
N GLU A 133 22.60 1.39 4.10
CA GLU A 133 22.82 0.05 3.52
C GLU A 133 21.55 -0.65 2.99
N GLU A 134 20.39 0.00 2.99
CA GLU A 134 19.16 -0.53 2.41
C GLU A 134 19.16 -0.35 0.89
N ILE A 135 18.99 -1.46 0.16
CA ILE A 135 18.84 -1.44 -1.30
C ILE A 135 17.35 -1.37 -1.65
N CYS A 136 16.96 -0.30 -2.33
CA CYS A 136 15.57 -0.02 -2.70
C CYS A 136 15.34 -0.26 -4.20
N SER A 137 14.14 -0.71 -4.58
CA SER A 137 13.76 -0.81 -5.99
C SER A 137 13.72 0.57 -6.64
N GLN A 138 14.16 0.69 -7.89
CA GLN A 138 14.13 1.96 -8.65
C GLN A 138 12.77 2.28 -9.30
N ALA A 139 11.69 1.66 -8.81
CA ALA A 139 10.35 1.88 -9.31
C ALA A 139 9.71 3.08 -8.61
N ILE A 140 9.05 3.95 -9.39
CA ILE A 140 8.22 5.03 -8.84
C ILE A 140 7.02 4.42 -8.10
N VAL A 141 6.82 4.80 -6.85
CA VAL A 141 5.73 4.28 -6.00
C VAL A 141 4.70 5.38 -5.73
N GLU A 142 3.49 5.17 -6.20
CA GLU A 142 2.33 6.02 -5.86
C GLU A 142 1.93 5.82 -4.40
N GLY A 143 1.62 6.92 -3.73
CA GLY A 143 1.46 6.90 -2.28
C GLY A 143 0.83 8.13 -1.66
N TRP A 144 0.92 8.19 -0.34
CA TRP A 144 0.40 9.27 0.47
C TRP A 144 1.45 9.82 1.42
N ARG A 145 1.55 11.14 1.48
CA ARG A 145 2.20 11.86 2.56
C ARG A 145 1.16 12.22 3.61
N VAL A 146 1.35 11.80 4.85
CA VAL A 146 0.37 11.94 5.93
C VAL A 146 1.01 12.64 7.12
N VAL A 147 0.38 13.70 7.61
CA VAL A 147 0.83 14.43 8.81
C VAL A 147 -0.09 14.07 9.98
N VAL A 148 0.48 13.45 11.01
CA VAL A 148 -0.20 13.09 12.25
C VAL A 148 0.25 14.02 13.37
N SER A 149 -0.67 14.36 14.27
CA SER A 149 -0.43 15.23 15.42
C SER A 149 -1.10 14.66 16.66
N ASP A 150 -0.47 14.78 17.82
CA ASP A 150 -1.11 14.54 19.13
C ASP A 150 -1.60 15.84 19.80
N GLY A 151 -1.28 16.98 19.19
CA GLY A 151 -1.59 18.33 19.67
C GLY A 151 -0.34 19.09 20.11
N SER A 152 0.72 18.37 20.49
CA SER A 152 2.01 18.94 20.92
C SER A 152 3.09 18.73 19.86
N GLN A 153 3.13 17.55 19.25
CA GLN A 153 4.12 17.16 18.24
C GLN A 153 3.43 16.73 16.95
N LYS A 154 4.19 16.83 15.84
CA LYS A 154 3.78 16.35 14.52
C LYS A 154 4.77 15.33 13.97
N TRP A 155 4.24 14.34 13.28
CA TRP A 155 4.97 13.30 12.57
C TRP A 155 4.51 13.27 11.14
N ILE A 156 5.45 13.18 10.21
CA ILE A 156 5.15 13.12 8.78
C ILE A 156 5.52 11.73 8.31
N TYR A 157 4.56 11.05 7.69
CA TYR A 157 4.71 9.70 7.17
C TYR A 157 4.61 9.72 5.65
N ARG A 158 5.38 8.84 5.01
CA ARG A 158 5.20 8.44 3.61
C ARG A 158 4.67 7.02 3.57
N THR A 159 3.74 6.77 2.68
CA THR A 159 3.13 5.45 2.51
C THR A 159 2.96 5.11 1.05
N ASP A 160 2.86 3.82 0.73
CA ASP A 160 2.32 3.38 -0.56
C ASP A 160 0.79 3.56 -0.61
N ASN A 161 0.19 3.44 -1.80
CA ASN A 161 -1.26 3.64 -1.98
C ASN A 161 -2.14 2.67 -1.16
N SER A 162 -1.59 1.54 -0.70
CA SER A 162 -2.28 0.51 0.08
C SER A 162 -2.08 0.64 1.60
N GLY A 163 -1.13 1.44 2.05
CA GLY A 163 -0.68 1.52 3.43
C GLY A 163 0.08 0.28 3.91
N ARG A 164 0.66 -0.52 3.00
CA ARG A 164 1.47 -1.71 3.37
C ARG A 164 2.89 -1.33 3.70
N ASN A 165 3.44 -0.37 2.96
CA ASN A 165 4.69 0.29 3.26
C ASN A 165 4.40 1.65 3.91
N VAL A 166 4.94 1.87 5.10
CA VAL A 166 4.77 3.09 5.89
C VAL A 166 6.12 3.45 6.49
N ARG A 167 6.59 4.68 6.27
CA ARG A 167 7.89 5.15 6.79
C ARG A 167 7.77 6.55 7.36
N LEU A 168 8.35 6.76 8.53
CA LEU A 168 8.43 8.06 9.19
C LEU A 168 9.51 8.92 8.52
N GLU A 169 9.16 10.14 8.10
CA GLU A 169 10.13 11.14 7.67
C GLU A 169 10.90 11.65 8.89
N ALA A 170 12.23 11.56 8.84
CA ALA A 170 13.07 12.18 9.86
C ALA A 170 12.83 13.71 9.89
N PRO A 171 12.88 14.34 11.08
CA PRO A 171 12.83 15.78 11.18
C PRO A 171 13.97 16.36 10.33
N GLN A 172 13.61 17.17 9.33
CA GLN A 172 14.60 17.85 8.51
C GLN A 172 15.34 18.85 9.41
N SER A 173 16.51 18.47 9.92
CA SER A 173 17.45 19.49 10.39
C SER A 173 17.81 20.29 9.15
N LYS A 174 17.51 21.59 9.16
CA LYS A 174 17.97 22.50 8.12
C LYS A 174 19.49 22.33 8.02
N VAL A 175 19.99 21.56 7.05
CA VAL A 175 21.40 21.56 6.69
C VAL A 175 21.64 22.96 6.14
N LYS A 176 22.21 23.82 6.98
CA LYS A 176 22.58 25.18 6.61
C LYS A 176 23.72 25.03 5.60
N SER A 177 23.40 25.31 4.34
CA SER A 177 24.39 25.46 3.28
C SER A 177 25.23 26.72 3.49
#